data_AF-F8NKD2-F1
#
_entry.id   AF-F8NKD2-F1
#
_cell.length_a   1.000
_cell.length_b   1.000
_cell.length_c   1.000
_cell.angle_alpha   90.00
_cell.angle_beta   90.00
_cell.angle_gamma   90.00
#
_symmetry.space_group_name_H-M   'P 1'
#
loop_
_entity.id
_entity.type
_entity.pdbx_description
1 polymer ?
#
loop_
_entity_poly.entity_id
_entity_poly.type
_entity_poly.pdbx_seq_one_letter_code
_entity_poly.pdbx_strand_id
1 'polypeptide(L)'
;NQSTTSTRVQCDFCGLLGHTQDKCHRYIASRQQAVEGAKNRYKRGNKAQAGSSNSQNTSQQPKSSPNNANSSTVVTESAGNASLRSIHPSDPHCLLQLDADIDWNADTGATSHMTPHRHWMHHYTPYCVPIKLADHTVVYSAGVGTVVFNPVMNGKVARAVEFSRVLHVPDL
;
A
#
# COMPACT_ATOMS: atom_id res chain seq x y z
N ASN A 1 32.22 17.45 -38.25
CA ASN A 1 31.98 16.50 -37.14
C ASN A 1 30.94 17.08 -36.20
N GLN A 2 29.66 16.80 -36.44
CA GLN A 2 28.57 17.20 -35.54
C GLN A 2 28.24 16.02 -34.63
N SER A 3 28.71 16.09 -33.38
CA SER A 3 28.42 15.11 -32.34
C SER A 3 27.03 15.39 -31.76
N THR A 4 26.03 14.59 -32.12
CA THR A 4 24.73 14.59 -31.46
C THR A 4 24.84 13.78 -30.17
N THR A 5 25.02 14.46 -29.05
CA THR A 5 24.86 13.85 -27.71
C THR A 5 23.39 13.52 -27.51
N SER A 6 22.98 12.31 -27.88
CA SER A 6 21.70 11.72 -27.50
C SER A 6 21.73 11.48 -26.00
N THR A 7 21.29 12.48 -25.22
CA THR A 7 20.95 12.30 -23.81
C THR A 7 19.89 11.23 -23.74
N ARG A 8 20.30 10.00 -23.40
CA ARG A 8 19.36 8.90 -23.19
C ARG A 8 18.49 9.28 -22.01
N VAL A 9 17.24 9.63 -22.30
CA VAL A 9 16.24 9.95 -21.28
C VAL A 9 16.05 8.74 -20.35
N GLN A 10 16.04 8.98 -19.04
CA GLN A 10 15.77 7.95 -18.03
C GLN A 10 14.27 7.90 -17.76
N CYS A 11 13.74 6.68 -17.62
CA CYS A 11 12.35 6.48 -17.23
C CYS A 11 12.21 6.55 -15.72
N ASP A 12 11.45 7.51 -15.20
CA ASP A 12 11.26 7.72 -13.75
C ASP A 12 10.54 6.55 -13.07
N PHE A 13 9.67 5.83 -13.80
CA PHE A 13 8.94 4.68 -13.25
C PHE A 13 9.80 3.43 -13.11
N CYS A 14 10.74 3.22 -14.04
CA CYS A 14 11.33 1.91 -14.26
C CYS A 14 12.86 1.91 -14.23
N GLY A 15 13.47 3.09 -14.18
CA GLY A 15 14.90 3.34 -14.09
C GLY A 15 15.68 3.08 -15.39
N LEU A 16 15.08 2.48 -16.42
CA LEU A 16 15.75 2.17 -17.68
C LEU A 16 15.89 3.40 -18.57
N LEU A 17 17.02 3.47 -19.29
CA LEU A 17 17.31 4.51 -20.27
C LEU A 17 16.63 4.20 -21.62
N GLY A 18 16.32 5.25 -22.38
CA GLY A 18 15.85 5.16 -23.76
C GLY A 18 14.35 5.36 -23.97
N HIS A 19 13.59 5.65 -22.90
CA HIS A 19 12.18 6.05 -22.99
C HIS A 19 11.77 6.89 -21.78
N THR A 20 10.73 7.71 -21.95
CA THR A 20 10.05 8.46 -20.89
C THR A 20 8.96 7.62 -20.22
N GLN A 21 8.50 8.01 -19.03
CA GLN A 21 7.48 7.27 -18.27
C GLN A 21 6.19 7.01 -19.06
N ASP A 22 5.73 7.96 -19.89
CA ASP A 22 4.53 7.80 -20.73
C ASP A 22 4.66 6.69 -21.79
N LYS A 23 5.89 6.36 -22.18
CA LYS A 23 6.21 5.27 -23.12
C LYS A 23 6.67 3.99 -22.41
N CYS A 24 6.70 3.97 -21.09
CA CYS A 24 7.15 2.80 -20.34
C CYS A 24 6.09 1.70 -20.36
N HIS A 25 6.42 0.56 -20.98
CA HIS A 25 5.50 -0.58 -21.06
C HIS A 25 5.09 -1.10 -19.68
N ARG A 26 6.02 -1.10 -18.71
CA ARG A 26 5.72 -1.50 -17.32
C ARG A 26 4.72 -0.53 -16.68
N TYR A 27 4.92 0.77 -16.84
CA TYR A 27 4.00 1.80 -16.32
C TYR A 27 2.60 1.68 -16.95
N ILE A 28 2.53 1.54 -18.26
CA ILE A 28 1.26 1.41 -19.00
C ILE A 28 0.49 0.16 -18.53
N ALA A 29 1.18 -0.98 -18.42
CA ALA A 29 0.58 -2.23 -17.95
C ALA A 29 0.09 -2.12 -16.50
N SER A 30 0.91 -1.59 -15.59
CA SER A 30 0.53 -1.36 -14.19
C SER A 30 -0.68 -0.43 -14.08
N ARG A 31 -0.71 0.65 -14.86
CA ARG A 31 -1.85 1.58 -14.91
C ARG A 31 -3.14 0.90 -15.37
N GLN A 32 -3.08 0.08 -16.43
CA GLN A 32 -4.24 -0.68 -16.92
C GLN A 32 -4.74 -1.69 -15.88
N GLN A 33 -3.83 -2.43 -15.24
CA GLN A 33 -4.18 -3.40 -14.19
C GLN A 33 -4.82 -2.72 -12.97
N ALA A 34 -4.32 -1.54 -12.56
CA ALA A 34 -4.90 -0.77 -11.47
C ALA A 34 -6.33 -0.30 -11.79
N VAL A 35 -6.56 0.20 -13.00
CA VAL A 35 -7.90 0.63 -13.47
C VAL A 35 -8.88 -0.55 -13.49
N GLU A 36 -8.45 -1.72 -13.97
CA GLU A 36 -9.30 -2.92 -14.00
C GLU A 36 -9.55 -3.48 -12.59
N GLY A 37 -8.54 -3.46 -11.71
CA GLY A 37 -8.67 -3.83 -10.30
C GLY A 37 -9.67 -2.95 -9.55
N ALA A 38 -9.64 -1.63 -9.79
CA ALA A 38 -10.60 -0.70 -9.20
C ALA A 38 -12.04 -0.98 -9.65
N LYS A 39 -12.27 -1.24 -10.95
CA LYS A 39 -13.59 -1.63 -11.48
C LYS A 39 -14.10 -2.94 -10.88
N ASN A 40 -13.21 -3.92 -10.68
CA ASN A 40 -13.58 -5.21 -10.11
C ASN A 40 -13.90 -5.12 -8.60
N ARG A 41 -13.19 -4.25 -7.85
CA ARG A 41 -13.53 -3.96 -6.45
C ARG A 41 -14.90 -3.30 -6.30
N TYR A 42 -15.24 -2.35 -7.18
CA TYR A 42 -16.57 -1.72 -7.21
C TYR A 42 -17.70 -2.75 -7.44
N LYS A 43 -17.48 -3.75 -8.32
CA LYS A 43 -18.48 -4.80 -8.59
C LYS A 43 -18.68 -5.80 -7.45
N ARG A 44 -17.64 -6.12 -6.65
CA ARG A 44 -17.75 -7.08 -5.54
C ARG A 44 -18.41 -6.49 -4.28
N GLY A 45 -18.31 -5.17 -4.06
CA GLY A 45 -18.95 -4.51 -2.93
C GLY A 45 -20.48 -4.64 -2.90
N ASN A 46 -21.11 -4.91 -4.04
CA ASN A 46 -22.57 -5.03 -4.16
C ASN A 46 -23.14 -6.46 -3.96
N LYS A 47 -22.30 -7.48 -3.69
CA LYS A 47 -22.75 -8.90 -3.70
C LYS A 47 -22.54 -9.68 -2.41
N ALA A 48 -22.11 -9.04 -1.31
CA ALA A 48 -21.84 -9.70 -0.03
C ALA A 48 -22.91 -9.37 1.04
N GLN A 49 -24.16 -9.78 0.80
CA GLN A 49 -25.17 -10.00 1.83
C GLN A 49 -25.99 -11.24 1.45
N ALA A 50 -25.46 -12.44 1.74
CA ALA A 50 -26.25 -13.66 1.93
C ALA A 50 -25.34 -14.82 2.39
N GLY A 51 -25.65 -15.40 3.55
CA GLY A 51 -25.41 -16.82 3.82
C GLY A 51 -24.21 -17.16 4.72
N SER A 52 -24.50 -17.37 6.01
CA SER A 52 -23.66 -18.06 7.00
C SER A 52 -24.16 -19.51 7.19
N SER A 53 -23.28 -20.43 7.64
CA SER A 53 -23.48 -21.70 8.41
C SER A 53 -22.69 -22.89 7.82
N ASN A 54 -21.64 -23.42 8.51
CA ASN A 54 -21.61 -24.57 9.45
C ASN A 54 -21.62 -25.94 8.71
N SER A 55 -20.93 -27.06 9.04
CA SER A 55 -20.15 -27.58 10.18
C SER A 55 -19.46 -28.91 9.75
N GLN A 56 -18.30 -29.27 10.36
CA GLN A 56 -17.77 -30.61 10.75
C GLN A 56 -17.65 -31.77 9.70
N ASN A 57 -16.85 -32.83 9.85
CA ASN A 57 -15.61 -33.30 10.50
C ASN A 57 -15.51 -34.80 10.09
N THR A 58 -14.32 -35.42 10.05
CA THR A 58 -14.01 -36.81 10.54
C THR A 58 -12.74 -37.39 9.89
N SER A 59 -11.93 -37.95 10.79
CA SER A 59 -10.60 -38.54 10.80
C SER A 59 -10.29 -39.74 9.89
N GLN A 60 -9.03 -39.89 9.47
CA GLN A 60 -8.08 -40.97 9.87
C GLN A 60 -6.88 -41.10 8.88
N GLN A 61 -5.67 -41.13 9.46
CA GLN A 61 -4.37 -41.51 8.83
C GLN A 61 -4.23 -43.05 8.84
N PRO A 62 -3.36 -43.72 8.02
CA PRO A 62 -1.93 -43.43 7.97
C PRO A 62 -1.19 -43.59 6.62
N LYS A 63 -0.03 -42.90 6.56
CA LYS A 63 1.19 -43.17 5.77
C LYS A 63 1.07 -43.33 4.25
N SER A 64 1.41 -42.25 3.54
CA SER A 64 2.48 -42.18 2.51
C SER A 64 2.60 -40.71 2.07
N SER A 65 3.82 -40.15 2.09
CA SER A 65 4.14 -38.87 1.44
C SER A 65 3.67 -38.87 -0.03
N PRO A 66 3.30 -37.72 -0.66
CA PRO A 66 3.95 -36.42 -0.51
C PRO A 66 3.02 -35.18 -0.45
N ASN A 67 3.61 -34.05 -0.04
CA ASN A 67 3.21 -32.67 -0.33
C ASN A 67 1.84 -32.18 0.17
N ASN A 68 1.81 -31.55 1.34
CA ASN A 68 0.83 -30.50 1.60
C ASN A 68 1.47 -29.37 2.41
N ALA A 69 2.19 -28.50 1.70
CA ALA A 69 2.53 -27.19 2.23
C ALA A 69 1.22 -26.38 2.23
N ASN A 70 0.60 -26.27 3.40
CA ASN A 70 -0.29 -25.16 3.70
C ASN A 70 0.55 -23.89 3.63
N SER A 71 0.74 -23.38 2.41
CA SER A 71 1.28 -22.06 2.16
C SER A 71 0.19 -21.09 2.58
N SER A 72 0.13 -20.82 3.89
CA SER A 72 -0.32 -19.53 4.39
C SER A 72 0.63 -18.51 3.78
N THR A 73 0.36 -18.08 2.55
CA THR A 73 1.07 -16.98 1.92
C THR A 73 0.98 -15.81 2.88
N VAL A 74 2.07 -15.50 3.57
CA VAL A 74 2.18 -14.31 4.40
C VAL A 74 1.95 -13.14 3.45
N VAL A 75 0.77 -12.53 3.53
CA VAL A 75 0.44 -11.36 2.71
C VAL A 75 1.40 -10.26 3.14
N THR A 76 2.35 -9.96 2.26
CA THR A 76 3.31 -8.88 2.45
C THR A 76 2.79 -7.66 1.71
N GLU A 77 2.61 -6.57 2.45
CA GLU A 77 2.22 -5.28 1.89
C GLU A 77 3.46 -4.53 1.39
N SER A 78 3.29 -3.49 0.57
CA SER A 78 4.38 -2.62 0.13
C SER A 78 4.01 -1.15 0.29
N ALA A 79 5.03 -0.29 0.37
CA ALA A 79 4.93 1.17 0.28
C ALA A 79 6.11 1.69 -0.55
N GLY A 80 5.82 2.31 -1.69
CA GLY A 80 6.81 2.60 -2.73
C GLY A 80 7.50 3.95 -2.58
N ASN A 81 6.89 4.87 -1.84
CA ASN A 81 7.46 6.18 -1.52
C ASN A 81 7.70 6.39 -0.03
N ALA A 82 7.38 5.41 0.81
CA ALA A 82 7.55 5.51 2.24
C ALA A 82 8.98 5.14 2.68
N SER A 83 9.43 5.75 3.76
CA SER A 83 10.71 5.50 4.44
C SER A 83 10.49 5.54 5.95
N LEU A 84 11.49 5.12 6.72
CA LEU A 84 11.42 5.14 8.17
C LEU A 84 11.30 6.56 8.72
N ARG A 85 10.57 6.73 9.82
CA ARG A 85 10.58 7.97 10.61
C ARG A 85 11.97 8.24 11.19
N SER A 86 12.53 9.40 10.88
CA SER A 86 13.67 9.93 11.62
C SER A 86 13.18 10.69 12.85
N ILE A 87 13.47 10.17 14.04
CA ILE A 87 13.16 10.83 15.33
C ILE A 87 14.45 11.42 15.95
N HIS A 88 15.53 11.55 15.18
CA HIS A 88 16.78 12.03 15.73
C HIS A 88 16.73 13.56 15.93
N PRO A 89 16.90 14.07 17.16
CA PRO A 89 16.75 15.51 17.45
C PRO A 89 17.73 16.42 16.70
N SER A 90 18.83 15.85 16.20
CA SER A 90 19.84 16.58 15.41
C SER A 90 19.59 16.53 13.91
N ASP A 91 18.54 15.84 13.45
CA ASP A 91 18.17 15.80 12.04
C ASP A 91 17.42 17.10 11.68
N PRO A 92 17.96 17.95 10.79
CA PRO A 92 17.25 19.16 10.34
C PRO A 92 15.91 18.85 9.65
N HIS A 93 15.69 17.61 9.21
CA HIS A 93 14.42 17.16 8.64
C HIS A 93 13.37 16.74 9.67
N CYS A 94 13.72 16.58 10.96
CA CYS A 94 12.78 16.18 12.02
C CYS A 94 11.58 17.15 12.14
N LEU A 95 11.79 18.46 11.93
CA LEU A 95 10.70 19.45 11.97
C LEU A 95 9.83 19.42 10.71
N LEU A 96 10.42 19.17 9.53
CA LEU A 96 9.68 19.04 8.28
C LEU A 96 8.85 17.74 8.25
N GLN A 97 9.34 16.69 8.90
CA GLN A 97 8.68 15.39 8.98
C GLN A 97 7.49 15.38 9.93
N LEU A 98 7.40 16.34 10.87
CA LEU A 98 6.24 16.55 11.74
C LEU A 98 5.10 17.29 11.01
N ASP A 99 5.39 18.07 9.97
CA ASP A 99 4.36 18.72 9.15
C ASP A 99 3.83 17.75 8.09
N ALA A 100 4.74 16.94 7.53
CA ALA A 100 4.41 15.91 6.54
C ALA A 100 3.60 14.72 7.11
N ASP A 101 3.57 14.53 8.43
CA ASP A 101 2.82 13.41 9.04
C ASP A 101 1.30 13.68 9.15
N ILE A 102 0.88 14.94 9.07
CA ILE A 102 -0.52 15.37 9.15
C ILE A 102 -1.27 15.23 7.82
N ASP A 103 -0.55 15.21 6.70
CA ASP A 103 -1.14 15.17 5.36
C ASP A 103 -1.13 13.77 4.75
N TRP A 104 -2.21 13.45 4.02
CA TRP A 104 -2.30 12.21 3.24
C TRP A 104 -1.60 12.39 1.90
N ASN A 105 -0.62 11.52 1.60
CA ASN A 105 0.02 11.46 0.29
C ASN A 105 -0.56 10.30 -0.55
N ALA A 106 -0.55 10.49 -1.88
CA ALA A 106 -0.91 9.42 -2.81
C ALA A 106 0.36 8.64 -3.19
N ASP A 107 0.49 7.42 -2.67
CA ASP A 107 1.58 6.51 -3.02
C ASP A 107 1.06 5.37 -3.92
N THR A 108 1.37 5.43 -5.22
CA THR A 108 1.00 4.36 -6.16
C THR A 108 1.75 3.04 -5.93
N GLY A 109 2.84 3.06 -5.17
CA GLY A 109 3.57 1.86 -4.77
C GLY A 109 3.06 1.25 -3.45
N ALA A 110 2.07 1.87 -2.81
CA ALA A 110 1.43 1.32 -1.64
C ALA A 110 0.33 0.31 -1.98
N THR A 111 0.31 -0.84 -1.32
CA THR A 111 -0.75 -1.86 -1.49
C THR A 111 -1.97 -1.63 -0.60
N SER A 112 -1.80 -0.85 0.47
CA SER A 112 -2.80 -0.50 1.46
C SER A 112 -2.66 0.96 1.90
N HIS A 113 -3.74 1.54 2.43
CA HIS A 113 -3.69 2.84 3.10
C HIS A 113 -2.93 2.67 4.43
N MET A 114 -2.04 3.60 4.77
CA MET A 114 -1.18 3.51 5.95
C MET A 114 -1.10 4.85 6.67
N THR A 115 -0.95 4.83 8.00
CA THR A 115 -0.65 6.04 8.79
C THR A 115 0.10 5.65 10.07
N PRO A 116 1.03 6.50 10.55
CA PRO A 116 1.60 6.35 11.89
C PRO A 116 0.65 6.81 13.01
N HIS A 117 -0.45 7.49 12.69
CA HIS A 117 -1.31 8.12 13.68
C HIS A 117 -2.44 7.19 14.15
N ARG A 118 -2.17 6.45 15.23
CA ARG A 118 -3.20 5.63 15.90
C ARG A 118 -4.48 6.39 16.25
N HIS A 119 -4.35 7.65 16.67
CA HIS A 119 -5.48 8.46 17.16
C HIS A 119 -6.45 8.91 16.05
N TRP A 120 -6.06 8.79 14.78
CA TRP A 120 -6.96 9.01 13.63
C TRP A 120 -7.87 7.82 13.35
N MET A 121 -7.56 6.66 13.95
CA MET A 121 -8.25 5.42 13.62
C MET A 121 -9.52 5.22 14.44
N HIS A 122 -10.55 4.76 13.75
CA HIS A 122 -11.77 4.20 14.32
C HIS A 122 -11.81 2.69 14.06
N HIS A 123 -12.65 1.97 14.82
CA HIS A 123 -12.81 0.52 14.69
C HIS A 123 -11.49 -0.27 14.70
N TYR A 124 -10.53 0.20 15.51
CA TYR A 124 -9.17 -0.32 15.55
C TYR A 124 -9.11 -1.74 16.10
N THR A 125 -8.42 -2.63 15.39
CA THR A 125 -8.08 -3.97 15.86
C THR A 125 -6.59 -4.26 15.69
N PRO A 126 -5.94 -4.98 16.63
CA PRO A 126 -4.57 -5.44 16.43
C PRO A 126 -4.46 -6.29 15.16
N TYR A 127 -3.47 -5.98 14.33
CA TYR A 127 -3.26 -6.62 13.05
C TYR A 127 -1.82 -6.36 12.62
N CYS A 128 -1.05 -7.43 12.46
CA CYS A 128 0.38 -7.38 12.18
C CYS A 128 0.67 -8.05 10.84
N VAL A 129 1.10 -7.25 9.87
CA VAL A 129 1.57 -7.70 8.56
C VAL A 129 2.90 -7.04 8.22
N PRO A 130 3.81 -7.75 7.54
CA PRO A 130 5.05 -7.18 7.05
C PRO A 130 4.78 -6.24 5.88
N ILE A 131 5.49 -5.12 5.84
CA ILE A 131 5.38 -4.07 4.84
C ILE A 131 6.76 -3.76 4.31
N LYS A 132 6.98 -4.02 3.01
CA LYS A 132 8.24 -3.71 2.35
C LYS A 132 8.28 -2.26 1.89
N LEU A 133 9.26 -1.49 2.38
CA LEU A 133 9.48 -0.10 2.01
C LEU A 133 10.33 0.03 0.73
N ALA A 134 10.45 1.26 0.24
CA ALA A 134 11.21 1.58 -0.97
C ALA A 134 12.71 1.23 -0.85
N ASP A 135 13.28 1.41 0.34
CA ASP A 135 14.67 1.07 0.67
C ASP A 135 14.89 -0.43 0.95
N HIS A 136 13.85 -1.25 0.71
CA HIS A 136 13.84 -2.70 0.90
C HIS A 136 13.84 -3.16 2.36
N THR A 137 13.77 -2.23 3.32
CA THR A 137 13.50 -2.57 4.71
C THR A 137 12.06 -3.10 4.86
N VAL A 138 11.82 -3.81 5.96
CA VAL A 138 10.49 -4.33 6.30
C VAL A 138 10.08 -3.76 7.64
N VAL A 139 8.94 -3.07 7.67
CA VAL A 139 8.26 -2.60 8.87
C VAL A 139 6.98 -3.39 9.10
N TYR A 140 6.34 -3.22 10.25
CA TYR A 140 5.15 -3.98 10.62
C TYR A 140 4.00 -3.06 11.02
N SER A 141 2.79 -3.45 10.61
CA SER A 141 1.59 -2.80 11.17
C SER A 141 1.40 -3.22 12.63
N ALA A 142 0.95 -2.29 13.46
CA ALA A 142 0.47 -2.56 14.81
C ALA A 142 -1.04 -2.80 14.87
N GLY A 143 -1.77 -2.38 13.82
CA GLY A 143 -3.22 -2.57 13.75
C GLY A 143 -3.83 -2.17 12.42
N VAL A 144 -5.14 -2.31 12.35
CA VAL A 144 -5.96 -1.92 11.20
C VAL A 144 -7.25 -1.27 11.69
N GLY A 145 -7.72 -0.26 10.97
CA GLY A 145 -8.97 0.44 11.29
C GLY A 145 -9.56 1.18 10.10
N THR A 146 -10.42 2.14 10.40
CA THR A 146 -10.94 3.11 9.44
C THR A 146 -10.42 4.51 9.78
N VAL A 147 -10.23 5.37 8.78
CA VAL A 147 -9.86 6.78 8.96
C VAL A 147 -10.82 7.63 8.15
N VAL A 148 -11.34 8.70 8.74
CA VAL A 148 -12.17 9.69 8.07
C VAL A 148 -11.35 10.96 7.89
N PHE A 149 -11.33 11.50 6.68
CA PHE A 149 -10.73 12.82 6.43
C PHE A 149 -11.60 13.65 5.50
N ASN A 150 -11.38 14.97 5.54
CA ASN A 150 -12.11 15.93 4.74
C ASN A 150 -11.20 16.45 3.62
N PRO A 151 -11.28 15.90 2.39
CA PRO A 151 -10.43 16.34 1.30
C PRO A 151 -10.68 17.80 0.96
N VAL A 152 -9.62 18.54 0.64
CA VAL A 152 -9.71 19.90 0.10
C VAL A 152 -9.51 19.85 -1.40
N MET A 153 -10.52 20.22 -2.17
CA MET A 153 -10.47 20.28 -3.63
C MET A 153 -10.65 21.73 -4.06
N ASN A 154 -9.67 22.27 -4.79
CA ASN A 154 -9.65 23.67 -5.27
C ASN A 154 -9.86 24.68 -4.12
N GLY A 155 -9.23 24.44 -2.97
CA GLY A 155 -9.34 25.31 -1.78
C GLY A 155 -10.66 25.21 -1.02
N LYS A 156 -11.57 24.30 -1.40
CA LYS A 156 -12.84 24.07 -0.71
C LYS A 156 -12.85 22.68 -0.09
N VAL A 157 -13.31 22.62 1.17
CA VAL A 157 -13.56 21.35 1.85
C VAL A 157 -14.68 20.61 1.12
N ALA A 158 -14.39 19.38 0.72
CA ALA A 158 -15.35 18.49 0.09
C ALA A 158 -15.96 17.54 1.12
N ARG A 159 -16.85 16.65 0.66
CA ARG A 159 -17.50 15.65 1.51
C ARG A 159 -16.44 14.75 2.17
N ALA A 160 -16.62 14.50 3.47
CA ALA A 160 -15.81 13.56 4.23
C ALA A 160 -15.74 12.18 3.54
N VAL A 161 -14.54 11.60 3.50
CA VAL A 161 -14.27 10.29 2.93
C VAL A 161 -13.78 9.38 4.04
N GLU A 162 -14.34 8.18 4.12
CA GLU A 162 -13.86 7.12 5.00
C GLU A 162 -13.01 6.13 4.21
N PHE A 163 -11.77 5.96 4.63
CA PHE A 163 -10.92 4.87 4.20
C PHE A 163 -11.09 3.68 5.14
N SER A 164 -11.34 2.52 4.54
CA SER A 164 -11.39 1.25 5.25
C SER A 164 -10.08 0.48 5.09
N ARG A 165 -9.81 -0.41 6.06
CA ARG A 165 -8.58 -1.21 6.12
C ARG A 165 -7.30 -0.35 6.07
N VAL A 166 -7.27 0.73 6.84
CA VAL A 166 -6.07 1.55 7.02
C VAL A 166 -5.15 0.87 8.01
N LEU A 167 -3.91 0.61 7.63
CA LEU A 167 -2.88 0.02 8.49
C LEU A 167 -2.26 1.10 9.37
N HIS A 168 -2.16 0.80 10.66
CA HIS A 168 -1.41 1.61 11.61
C HIS A 168 0.03 1.13 11.60
N VAL A 169 0.95 1.96 11.12
CA VAL A 169 2.37 1.62 10.96
C VAL A 169 3.20 2.68 11.70
N PRO A 170 3.56 2.46 12.97
CA PRO A 170 4.24 3.46 13.81
C PRO A 170 5.57 3.97 13.23
N ASP A 171 6.23 3.14 12.43
CA ASP A 171 7.56 3.39 11.88
C ASP A 171 7.56 4.23 10.59
N LEU A 172 6.38 4.63 10.06
CA LEU A 172 6.22 5.46 8.85
C LEU A 172 6.14 6.96 9.12
#